data_AF-A0A8X6GBU9-F1
#
_entry.id   AF-A0A8X6GBU9-F1
#
_cell.length_a   1.000
_cell.length_b   1.000
_cell.length_c   1.000
_cell.angle_alpha   90.00
_cell.angle_beta   90.00
_cell.angle_gamma   90.00
#
_symmetry.space_group_name_H-M   'P 1'
#
loop_
_entity.id
_entity.type
_entity.pdbx_description
1 polymer ?
#
loop_
_entity_poly.entity_id
_entity_poly.type
_entity_poly.pdbx_seq_one_letter_code
_entity_poly.pdbx_strand_id
1 'polypeptide(L)'
;MESSSEVYEMSDAALISFLLKMFAEHFIKMCANDIQWGNLLGDVVMEIGFGAELSCCKAILKLFPHVKILIEVNEEMTAFRRRTIRDRRVGFHIGSILNRFVYYH
;
A
#
# COMPACT_ATOMS: atom_id res chain seq x y z
N MET A 1 42.16 7.90 -17.14
CA MET A 1 40.80 8.32 -16.75
C MET A 1 40.21 7.18 -15.96
N GLU A 2 40.44 7.15 -14.65
CA GLU A 2 39.84 6.15 -13.78
C GLU A 2 38.41 6.59 -13.48
N SER A 3 37.47 5.74 -13.88
CA SER A 3 36.04 5.89 -13.64
C SER A 3 35.79 5.71 -12.15
N SER A 4 35.53 6.81 -11.43
CA SER A 4 35.06 6.78 -10.05
C SER A 4 33.71 6.07 -9.98
N SER A 5 33.72 4.81 -9.58
CA SER A 5 32.53 4.11 -9.11
C SER A 5 32.13 4.72 -7.78
N GLU A 6 31.24 5.71 -7.82
CA GLU A 6 30.59 6.24 -6.62
C GLU A 6 29.81 5.10 -5.96
N VAL A 7 30.31 4.62 -4.82
CA VAL A 7 29.58 3.70 -3.95
C VAL A 7 28.48 4.52 -3.31
N TYR A 8 27.24 4.34 -3.78
CA TYR A 8 26.07 4.98 -3.19
C TYR A 8 25.79 4.31 -1.83
N GLU A 9 26.22 4.93 -0.75
CA GLU A 9 25.84 4.52 0.60
C GLU A 9 24.36 4.85 0.81
N MET A 10 23.54 3.80 0.85
CA MET A 10 22.12 3.91 1.17
C MET A 10 21.94 3.68 2.66
N SER A 11 21.21 4.58 3.35
CA SER A 11 20.93 4.40 4.77
C SER A 11 20.05 3.17 5.01
N ASP A 12 20.15 2.56 6.19
CA ASP A 12 19.35 1.38 6.54
C ASP A 12 17.84 1.62 6.38
N ALA A 13 17.35 2.81 6.72
CA ALA A 13 15.96 3.18 6.53
C ALA A 13 15.54 3.20 5.05
N ALA A 14 16.40 3.72 4.18
CA ALA A 14 16.16 3.73 2.73
C ALA A 14 16.22 2.31 2.14
N LEU A 15 17.13 1.46 2.63
CA LEU A 15 17.20 0.05 2.24
C LEU A 15 15.94 -0.72 2.65
N ILE A 16 15.50 -0.57 3.91
CA ILE A 16 14.29 -1.20 4.42
C ILE A 16 13.07 -0.74 3.60
N SER A 17 12.95 0.56 3.34
CA SER A 17 11.86 1.11 2.52
C SER A 17 11.84 0.50 1.11
N PHE A 18 13.02 0.44 0.49
CA PHE A 18 13.18 -0.13 -0.85
C PHE A 18 12.77 -1.60 -0.89
N LEU A 19 13.24 -2.40 0.09
CA LEU A 19 12.89 -3.81 0.22
C LEU A 19 11.38 -3.99 0.42
N LEU A 20 10.76 -3.24 1.34
CA LEU A 20 9.32 -3.28 1.59
C LEU A 20 8.50 -2.98 0.33
N LYS A 21 8.96 -2.05 -0.50
CA LYS A 21 8.30 -1.73 -1.78
C LYS A 21 8.42 -2.88 -2.78
N MET A 22 9.61 -3.48 -2.92
CA MET A 22 9.79 -4.64 -3.80
C MET A 22 8.96 -5.84 -3.36
N PHE A 23 8.95 -6.13 -2.06
CA PHE A 23 8.14 -7.21 -1.48
C PHE A 23 6.65 -6.96 -1.70
N ALA A 24 6.15 -5.74 -1.49
CA ALA A 24 4.75 -5.42 -1.74
C ALA A 24 4.35 -5.64 -3.21
N GLU A 25 5.14 -5.14 -4.17
CA GLU A 25 4.83 -5.35 -5.60
C GLU A 25 4.86 -6.84 -5.98
N HIS A 26 5.81 -7.61 -5.45
CA HIS A 26 5.90 -9.05 -5.71
C HIS A 26 4.73 -9.82 -5.08
N PHE A 27 4.45 -9.55 -3.81
CA PHE A 27 3.33 -10.16 -3.07
C PHE A 27 2.00 -9.90 -3.76
N ILE A 28 1.71 -8.65 -4.15
CA ILE A 28 0.46 -8.32 -4.84
C ILE A 28 0.35 -9.02 -6.19
N LYS A 29 1.44 -9.18 -6.94
CA LYS A 29 1.43 -9.96 -8.18
C LYS A 29 1.16 -11.45 -7.94
N MET A 30 1.76 -12.03 -6.90
CA MET A 30 1.50 -13.43 -6.52
C MET A 30 0.03 -13.62 -6.16
N CYS A 31 -0.52 -12.80 -5.26
CA CYS A 31 -1.95 -12.81 -4.95
C CYS A 31 -2.78 -12.67 -6.24
N ALA A 32 -2.44 -11.74 -7.11
CA ALA A 32 -3.23 -11.56 -8.31
C ALA A 32 -3.30 -12.79 -9.23
N ASN A 33 -2.21 -13.56 -9.29
CA ASN A 33 -2.17 -14.80 -10.05
C ASN A 33 -2.87 -15.95 -9.32
N ASP A 34 -2.62 -16.10 -8.02
CA ASP A 34 -3.04 -17.27 -7.24
C ASP A 34 -4.52 -17.20 -6.86
N ILE A 35 -5.03 -16.00 -6.53
CA ILE A 35 -6.44 -15.76 -6.18
C ILE A 35 -7.20 -15.05 -7.32
N GLN A 36 -6.63 -15.04 -8.52
CA GLN A 36 -7.26 -14.54 -9.76
C GLN A 36 -7.82 -13.11 -9.66
N TRP A 37 -7.09 -12.17 -9.03
CA TRP A 37 -7.43 -10.73 -9.06
C TRP A 37 -7.29 -10.08 -10.44
N GLY A 38 -7.07 -10.86 -11.50
CA GLY A 38 -6.85 -10.38 -12.87
C GLY A 38 -7.96 -9.48 -13.42
N ASN A 39 -9.12 -9.40 -12.76
CA ASN A 39 -10.22 -8.51 -13.16
C ASN A 39 -10.79 -7.67 -12.01
N LEU A 40 -9.95 -7.04 -11.17
CA LEU A 40 -10.38 -6.04 -10.16
C LEU A 40 -10.98 -4.74 -10.79
N LEU A 41 -11.46 -4.79 -12.04
CA LEU A 41 -12.08 -3.68 -12.75
C LEU A 41 -13.37 -3.27 -12.04
N GLY A 42 -13.29 -2.18 -11.26
CA GLY A 42 -14.43 -1.63 -10.53
C GLY A 42 -14.53 -2.08 -9.08
N ASP A 43 -13.65 -2.99 -8.64
CA ASP A 43 -13.62 -3.47 -7.25
C ASP A 43 -12.95 -2.46 -6.31
N VAL A 44 -13.23 -2.66 -5.02
CA VAL A 44 -12.62 -1.90 -3.92
C VAL A 44 -11.74 -2.83 -3.11
N VAL A 45 -10.46 -2.50 -2.97
CA VAL A 45 -9.54 -3.19 -2.06
C VAL A 45 -9.49 -2.44 -0.75
N MET A 46 -9.69 -3.15 0.37
CA MET A 46 -9.54 -2.56 1.70
C MET A 46 -8.16 -2.88 2.27
N GLU A 47 -7.40 -1.84 2.62
CA GLU A 47 -6.12 -1.98 3.32
C GLU A 47 -6.34 -1.73 4.82
N ILE A 48 -6.15 -2.78 5.62
CA ILE A 48 -6.27 -2.78 7.07
C ILE A 48 -4.88 -2.86 7.69
N GLY A 49 -4.61 -2.09 8.74
CA GLY A 49 -3.31 -2.12 9.42
C GLY A 49 -2.24 -1.34 8.63
N PHE A 50 -2.48 -0.03 8.52
CA PHE A 50 -1.72 0.83 7.64
C PHE A 50 -0.38 1.32 8.24
N GLY A 51 0.73 0.79 7.72
CA GLY A 51 2.09 1.18 8.10
C GLY A 51 2.52 2.58 7.64
N ALA A 52 3.73 3.01 8.01
CA ALA A 52 4.22 4.35 7.68
C ALA A 52 4.40 4.58 6.16
N GLU A 53 4.71 3.54 5.38
CA GLU A 53 5.31 3.70 4.06
C GLU A 53 4.42 3.43 2.83
N LEU A 54 3.17 2.98 3.03
CA LEU A 54 2.17 2.88 1.95
C LEU A 54 2.53 1.88 0.84
N SER A 55 3.32 0.85 1.13
CA SER A 55 3.90 -0.01 0.11
C SER A 55 2.85 -0.79 -0.68
N CYS A 56 1.83 -1.33 -0.02
CA CYS A 56 0.76 -2.12 -0.65
C CYS A 56 -0.21 -1.26 -1.46
N CYS A 57 -0.78 -0.19 -0.89
CA CYS A 57 -1.62 0.77 -1.61
C CYS A 57 -0.95 1.25 -2.91
N LYS A 58 0.31 1.67 -2.84
CA LYS A 58 1.04 2.15 -4.03
C LYS A 58 1.26 1.05 -5.06
N ALA A 59 1.59 -0.16 -4.62
CA ALA A 59 1.77 -1.31 -5.51
C ALA A 59 0.45 -1.67 -6.22
N ILE A 60 -0.66 -1.70 -5.50
CA ILE A 60 -2.00 -1.99 -6.05
C ILE A 60 -2.40 -0.92 -7.08
N LEU A 61 -2.28 0.37 -6.75
CA LEU A 61 -2.61 1.46 -7.68
C LEU A 61 -1.79 1.46 -8.97
N LYS A 62 -0.54 0.95 -8.90
CA LYS A 62 0.39 0.81 -10.03
C LYS A 62 0.02 -0.39 -10.91
N LEU A 63 -0.35 -1.52 -10.30
CA LEU A 63 -0.64 -2.76 -11.01
C LEU A 63 -2.09 -2.82 -11.54
N PHE A 64 -3.02 -2.17 -10.84
CA PHE A 64 -4.46 -2.17 -11.14
C PHE A 64 -4.98 -0.74 -11.28
N PRO A 65 -4.86 -0.11 -12.47
CA PRO A 65 -5.14 1.31 -12.62
C PRO A 65 -6.61 1.70 -12.34
N HIS A 66 -7.53 0.75 -12.42
CA HIS A 66 -8.97 0.98 -12.26
C HIS A 66 -9.52 0.67 -10.87
N VAL A 67 -8.71 0.10 -9.98
CA VAL A 67 -9.17 -0.29 -8.64
C VAL A 67 -9.30 0.94 -7.73
N LYS A 68 -10.30 0.91 -6.85
CA LYS A 68 -10.38 1.85 -5.72
C LYS A 68 -9.78 1.21 -4.49
N ILE A 69 -9.17 2.01 -3.64
CA ILE A 69 -8.59 1.54 -2.38
C ILE A 69 -9.26 2.27 -1.23
N LEU A 70 -9.73 1.52 -0.25
CA LEU A 70 -10.22 2.04 1.02
C LEU A 70 -9.20 1.71 2.10
N ILE A 71 -8.64 2.73 2.73
CA ILE A 71 -7.64 2.55 3.78
C ILE A 71 -8.32 2.72 5.13
N GLU A 72 -8.26 1.69 5.97
CA GLU A 72 -8.62 1.81 7.37
C GLU A 72 -7.56 2.63 8.10
N VAL A 73 -7.99 3.66 8.82
CA VAL A 73 -7.12 4.53 9.60
C VAL A 73 -7.71 4.77 10.99
N ASN A 74 -6.84 4.94 11.98
CA ASN A 74 -7.21 5.60 13.22
C ASN A 74 -7.52 7.09 12.93
N GLU A 75 -8.50 7.65 13.64
CA GLU A 75 -8.95 9.03 13.53
C GLU A 75 -7.78 10.02 13.56
N GLU A 76 -6.89 9.87 14.53
CA GLU A 76 -5.70 10.71 14.73
C GLU A 76 -4.76 10.75 13.51
N MET A 77 -4.70 9.65 12.75
CA MET A 77 -3.81 9.52 11.60
C MET A 77 -4.45 9.99 10.31
N THR A 78 -5.78 10.12 10.26
CA THR A 78 -6.54 10.44 9.05
C THR A 78 -6.04 11.73 8.38
N ALA A 79 -5.81 12.78 9.16
CA ALA A 79 -5.37 14.08 8.65
C ALA A 79 -3.95 14.02 8.06
N PHE A 80 -3.04 13.31 8.71
CA PHE A 80 -1.68 13.08 8.20
C PHE A 80 -1.72 12.28 6.90
N ARG A 81 -2.50 11.20 6.85
CA ARG A 81 -2.56 10.30 5.69
C ARG A 81 -3.18 10.93 4.45
N ARG A 82 -4.21 11.77 4.61
CA ARG A 82 -4.79 12.56 3.49
C ARG A 82 -3.78 13.50 2.84
N ARG A 83 -2.74 13.94 3.57
CA ARG A 83 -1.67 14.78 3.01
C ARG A 83 -0.67 13.96 2.20
N THR A 84 -0.41 12.71 2.60
CA THR A 84 0.57 11.82 1.97
C THR A 84 0.05 11.19 0.69
N ILE A 85 -1.25 10.90 0.59
CA ILE A 85 -1.86 10.28 -0.59
C ILE A 85 -2.96 11.18 -1.13
N ARG A 86 -2.74 11.69 -2.35
CA ARG A 86 -3.69 12.55 -3.07
C ARG A 86 -4.32 11.88 -4.28
N ASP A 87 -4.22 10.55 -4.37
CA ASP A 87 -4.84 9.80 -5.45
C ASP A 87 -6.36 9.72 -5.23
N ARG A 88 -7.14 10.17 -6.22
CA ARG A 88 -8.61 10.19 -6.18
C ARG A 88 -9.25 8.80 -6.04
N ARG A 89 -8.49 7.74 -6.31
CA ARG A 89 -8.93 6.34 -6.15
C ARG A 89 -8.85 5.87 -4.70
N VAL A 90 -8.23 6.66 -3.82
CA VAL A 90 -7.99 6.32 -2.42
C VAL A 90 -9.00 7.03 -1.52
N GLY A 91 -9.80 6.23 -0.82
CA GLY A 91 -10.66 6.66 0.28
C GLY A 91 -10.05 6.31 1.63
N PHE A 92 -10.44 7.04 2.67
CA PHE A 92 -10.07 6.75 4.05
C PHE A 92 -11.32 6.42 4.85
N HIS A 93 -11.28 5.32 5.58
CA HIS A 93 -12.32 4.89 6.50
C HIS A 93 -11.75 4.88 7.92
N ILE A 94 -12.42 5.56 8.84
CA ILE A 94 -12.01 5.55 10.24
C ILE A 94 -12.52 4.25 10.87
N GLY A 95 -11.60 3.41 11.32
CA GLY A 95 -11.91 2.10 11.87
C GLY A 95 -10.74 1.52 12.65
N SER A 96 -10.97 0.40 13.31
CA SER A 96 -9.93 -0.38 13.98
C SER A 96 -10.33 -1.84 13.97
N ILE A 97 -9.48 -2.70 13.40
CA ILE A 97 -9.66 -4.16 13.45
C ILE A 97 -9.69 -4.71 14.89
N LEU A 98 -9.13 -3.98 15.86
CA LEU A 98 -9.18 -4.37 17.27
C LEU A 98 -10.58 -4.17 17.89
N ASN A 99 -11.35 -3.24 17.33
CA ASN A 99 -12.76 -3.07 17.69
C ASN A 99 -13.54 -4.15 16.93
N ARG A 100 -13.68 -5.34 17.51
CA ARG A 100 -14.40 -6.48 16.91
C ARG A 100 -15.75 -6.04 16.32
N PHE A 101 -15.87 -6.06 15.00
CA PHE A 101 -17.16 -6.05 14.34
C PHE A 101 -17.55 -7.49 14.03
N VAL A 102 -18.47 -8.04 14.82
CA VAL A 102 -19.16 -9.29 14.48
C VAL A 102 -20.30 -8.91 13.55
N TYR A 103 -20.15 -9.18 12.25
CA TYR A 103 -21.27 -9.13 11.30
C TYR A 103 -22.12 -10.37 11.52
N TYR A 104 -23.35 -10.18 12.00
CA TYR A 104 -24.38 -11.21 11.92
C TYR A 104 -25.04 -11.11 10.54
N HIS A 105 -25.01 -12.21 9.79
CA HIS A 105 -25.78 -12.37 8.56
C HIS A 105 -27.24 -12.68 8.85
#